data_AF-E1JS60-F1
#
_entry.id   AF-E1JS60-F1
#
_cell.length_a   1.000
_cell.length_b   1.000
_cell.length_c   1.000
_cell.angle_alpha   90.00
_cell.angle_beta   90.00
_cell.angle_gamma   90.00
#
_symmetry.space_group_name_H-M   'P 1'
#
loop_
_entity.id
_entity.type
_entity.pdbx_description
1 polymer ?
#
loop_
_entity_poly.entity_id
_entity_poly.type
_entity_poly.pdbx_seq_one_letter_code
_entity_poly.pdbx_strand_id
1 'polypeptide(L)'
;MILRCRLCHAAIAAFDPADLTPPLTGAVFGPLEPGFPPPFDPEASFDDARCPFCRHHPQGYAPDSRDSLESDRGPLPVGQPAIRREAGKRTRKGGK
;
A
#
# COMPACT_ATOMS: atom_id res chain seq x y z
N MET A 1 6.23 6.44 1.47
CA MET A 1 6.36 4.96 1.51
C MET A 1 6.38 4.43 0.09
N ILE A 2 6.86 3.21 -0.11
CA ILE A 2 6.89 2.56 -1.44
C ILE A 2 5.88 1.44 -1.50
N LEU A 3 4.92 1.53 -2.43
CA LEU A 3 4.01 0.45 -2.78
C LEU A 3 4.80 -0.66 -3.46
N ARG A 4 4.64 -1.89 -2.98
CA ARG A 4 5.23 -3.09 -3.58
C ARG A 4 4.16 -4.02 -4.11
N CYS A 5 4.49 -4.76 -5.16
CA CYS A 5 3.66 -5.86 -5.59
C CYS A 5 3.75 -7.00 -4.57
N ARG A 6 2.63 -7.47 -4.03
CA ARG A 6 2.64 -8.62 -3.13
C ARG A 6 3.09 -9.93 -3.78
N LEU A 7 3.02 -10.04 -5.11
CA LEU A 7 3.41 -11.27 -5.82
C LEU A 7 4.87 -11.27 -6.26
N CYS A 8 5.33 -10.22 -6.95
CA CYS A 8 6.71 -10.16 -7.46
C CYS A 8 7.65 -9.28 -6.63
N HIS A 9 7.13 -8.62 -5.59
CA HIS A 9 7.86 -7.76 -4.65
C HIS A 9 8.53 -6.53 -5.29
N ALA A 10 8.26 -6.26 -6.55
CA ALA A 10 8.76 -5.08 -7.24
C ALA A 10 8.20 -3.80 -6.62
N ALA A 11 9.02 -2.77 -6.52
CA ALA A 11 8.58 -1.41 -6.20
C ALA A 11 7.73 -0.87 -7.36
N ILE A 12 6.54 -0.39 -7.07
CA ILE A 12 5.60 0.09 -8.09
C ILE A 12 5.47 1.61 -8.05
N ALA A 13 5.13 2.17 -6.90
CA ALA A 13 4.79 3.58 -6.73
C ALA A 13 5.31 4.13 -5.41
N ALA A 14 5.53 5.44 -5.34
CA ALA A 14 5.64 6.13 -4.06
C ALA A 14 4.25 6.62 -3.63
N PHE A 15 3.95 6.59 -2.34
CA PHE A 15 2.70 7.13 -1.79
C PHE A 15 2.92 7.66 -0.37
N ASP A 16 2.05 8.56 0.08
CA ASP A 16 2.00 8.96 1.48
C ASP A 16 0.89 8.19 2.23
N PRO A 17 1.17 7.52 3.35
CA PRO A 17 0.15 6.78 4.09
C PRO A 17 -0.96 7.67 4.67
N ALA A 18 -0.74 8.98 4.83
CA ALA A 18 -1.78 9.91 5.26
C ALA A 18 -2.80 10.21 4.15
N ASP A 19 -2.43 10.01 2.88
CA ASP A 19 -3.28 10.19 1.69
C ASP A 19 -4.07 8.92 1.32
N LEU A 20 -3.97 7.83 2.09
CA LEU A 20 -4.73 6.59 1.86
C LEU A 20 -6.19 6.71 2.33
N THR A 21 -6.90 7.74 1.88
CA THR A 21 -8.33 7.95 2.15
C THR A 21 -9.20 7.34 1.05
N PRO A 22 -10.25 6.57 1.38
CA PRO A 22 -11.16 6.02 0.39
C PRO A 22 -12.08 7.11 -0.18
N PRO A 23 -12.45 7.04 -1.47
CA PRO A 23 -12.06 6.03 -2.45
C PRO A 23 -10.60 6.20 -2.92
N LEU A 24 -9.84 5.11 -2.95
CA LEU A 24 -8.47 5.15 -3.48
C LEU A 24 -8.48 5.20 -5.00
N THR A 25 -7.78 6.18 -5.55
CA THR A 25 -7.51 6.31 -6.99
C THR A 25 -6.01 6.24 -7.26
N GLY A 26 -5.61 6.13 -8.53
CA GLY A 26 -4.20 6.17 -8.91
C GLY A 26 -3.49 7.47 -8.53
N ALA A 27 -4.22 8.56 -8.25
CA ALA A 27 -3.66 9.86 -7.91
C ALA A 27 -2.82 9.85 -6.60
N VAL A 28 -3.11 8.94 -5.67
CA VAL A 28 -2.34 8.82 -4.41
C VAL A 28 -0.98 8.13 -4.63
N PHE A 29 -0.78 7.52 -5.81
CA PHE A 29 0.39 6.73 -6.16
C PHE A 29 1.24 7.50 -7.18
N GLY A 30 2.24 8.20 -6.65
CA GLY A 30 3.21 8.95 -7.43
C GLY A 30 4.34 8.10 -7.99
N PRO A 31 5.23 8.72 -8.79
CA PRO A 31 6.39 8.05 -9.35
C PRO A 31 7.40 7.65 -8.28
N LEU A 32 8.16 6.59 -8.54
CA LEU A 32 9.24 6.13 -7.64
C LEU A 32 10.41 7.11 -7.58
N GLU A 33 10.68 7.79 -8.69
CA GLU A 33 11.77 8.75 -8.85
C GLU A 33 11.24 10.07 -9.42
N PRO A 34 11.77 11.22 -8.97
CA PRO A 34 11.40 12.51 -9.53
C PRO A 34 11.72 12.56 -11.03
N GLY A 35 10.75 13.00 -11.84
CA GLY A 35 10.89 13.09 -13.30
C GLY A 35 10.37 11.87 -14.08
N PHE A 36 9.91 10.81 -13.40
CA PHE A 36 9.24 9.68 -14.04
C PHE A 36 7.71 9.82 -13.97
N PRO A 37 6.96 9.22 -14.92
CA PRO A 37 5.51 9.20 -14.87
C PRO A 37 5.00 8.34 -13.70
N PRO A 38 3.84 8.66 -13.11
CA PRO A 38 3.20 7.79 -12.14
C PRO A 38 2.84 6.45 -12.79
N PRO A 39 2.88 5.34 -12.03
CA PRO A 39 2.66 4.00 -12.56
C PRO A 39 1.19 3.70 -12.85
N PHE A 40 0.27 4.49 -12.30
CA PHE A 40 -1.18 4.34 -12.48
C PHE A 40 -1.78 5.62 -13.05
N ASP A 41 -2.90 5.46 -13.73
CA ASP A 41 -3.70 6.58 -14.18
C ASP A 41 -4.34 7.28 -12.95
N PRO A 42 -4.24 8.60 -12.82
CA PRO A 42 -4.69 9.30 -11.62
C PRO A 42 -6.20 9.21 -11.38
N GLU A 43 -6.99 9.04 -12.45
CA GLU A 43 -8.45 8.94 -12.40
C GLU A 43 -8.92 7.49 -12.27
N ALA A 44 -8.05 6.51 -12.55
CA ALA A 44 -8.37 5.10 -12.39
C ALA A 44 -8.55 4.72 -10.92
N SER A 45 -9.53 3.85 -10.67
CA SER A 45 -9.75 3.25 -9.37
C SER A 45 -8.61 2.29 -9.01
N PHE A 46 -8.26 2.20 -7.73
CA PHE A 46 -7.19 1.30 -7.31
C PHE A 46 -7.48 -0.18 -7.58
N ASP A 47 -8.75 -0.60 -7.66
CA ASP A 47 -9.13 -1.97 -8.05
C ASP A 47 -8.66 -2.33 -9.47
N ASP A 48 -8.54 -1.34 -10.35
CA ASP A 48 -7.99 -1.50 -11.72
C ASP A 48 -6.46 -1.41 -11.77
N ALA A 49 -5.79 -1.03 -10.67
CA ALA A 49 -4.34 -0.91 -10.64
C ALA A 49 -3.68 -2.27 -10.89
N ARG A 50 -2.71 -2.31 -11.80
CA ARG A 50 -1.94 -3.53 -12.12
C ARG A 50 -0.45 -3.22 -12.02
N CYS A 51 0.29 -4.11 -11.38
CA CYS A 51 1.74 -4.03 -11.32
C CYS A 51 2.32 -3.98 -12.75
N PRO A 52 3.20 -3.02 -13.08
CA PRO A 52 3.77 -2.93 -14.43
C PRO A 52 4.67 -4.12 -14.77
N PHE A 53 5.21 -4.82 -13.77
CA PHE A 53 6.14 -5.95 -13.96
C PHE A 53 5.43 -7.29 -14.16
N CYS A 54 4.44 -7.62 -13.33
CA CYS A 54 3.76 -8.92 -13.38
C CYS A 54 2.29 -8.83 -13.78
N ARG A 55 1.76 -7.62 -14.02
CA ARG A 55 0.36 -7.36 -14.40
C ARG A 55 -0.70 -7.82 -13.40
N HIS A 56 -0.32 -8.20 -12.17
CA HIS A 56 -1.24 -8.56 -11.10
C HIS A 56 -1.57 -7.35 -10.23
N HIS A 57 -2.73 -7.40 -9.57
CA HIS A 57 -3.14 -6.36 -8.62
C HIS A 57 -2.16 -6.28 -7.43
N PRO A 58 -1.73 -5.08 -6.99
CA PRO A 58 -0.69 -4.92 -5.98
C PRO A 58 -1.00 -5.58 -4.64
N GLN A 59 -2.27 -5.61 -4.23
CA GLN A 59 -2.71 -6.18 -2.95
C GLN A 59 -2.80 -7.72 -2.99
N GLY A 60 -2.84 -8.33 -4.17
CA GLY A 60 -3.20 -9.75 -4.35
C GLY A 60 -4.71 -9.96 -4.59
N TYR A 61 -5.11 -11.20 -4.89
CA TYR A 61 -6.47 -11.56 -5.33
C TYR A 61 -7.36 -12.09 -4.20
N ALA A 62 -6.81 -12.38 -3.02
CA ALA A 62 -7.58 -12.90 -1.90
C ALA A 62 -8.45 -11.79 -1.27
N PRO A 63 -9.67 -12.10 -0.79
CA PRO A 63 -10.59 -11.13 -0.22
C PRO A 63 -10.00 -10.36 0.97
N ASP A 64 -9.32 -11.05 1.90
CA ASP A 64 -8.59 -10.43 3.03
C ASP A 64 -7.46 -9.49 2.62
N SER A 65 -7.08 -9.50 1.35
CA SER A 65 -6.01 -8.65 0.85
C SER A 65 -6.53 -7.30 0.37
N ARG A 66 -7.84 -7.09 0.20
CA ARG A 66 -8.41 -5.81 -0.25
C ARG A 66 -8.26 -4.67 0.75
N ASP A 67 -8.03 -5.02 2.01
CA ASP A 67 -7.90 -4.09 3.12
C ASP A 67 -6.43 -3.83 3.48
N SER A 68 -5.46 -4.30 2.68
CA SER A 68 -4.04 -4.22 3.02
C SER A 68 -3.12 -4.08 1.81
N LEU A 69 -2.24 -3.10 1.88
CA LEU A 69 -1.28 -2.73 0.84
C LEU A 69 0.15 -3.08 1.27
N GLU A 70 0.82 -3.92 0.48
CA GLU A 70 2.20 -4.32 0.75
C GLU A 70 3.16 -3.17 0.46
N SER A 71 3.97 -2.79 1.44
CA SER A 71 4.92 -1.66 1.33
C SER A 71 6.35 -2.07 1.69
N ASP A 72 7.31 -1.17 1.48
CA ASP A 72 8.71 -1.39 1.90
C ASP A 72 8.87 -1.67 3.41
N ARG A 73 7.89 -1.26 4.24
CA ARG A 73 7.87 -1.46 5.69
C ARG A 73 6.90 -2.58 6.15
N GLY A 74 6.37 -3.37 5.22
CA GLY A 74 5.36 -4.39 5.47
C GLY A 74 3.93 -3.94 5.13
N PRO A 75 2.90 -4.73 5.50
CA PRO A 75 1.53 -4.47 5.11
C PRO A 75 0.93 -3.27 5.84
N LEU A 76 0.30 -2.35 5.10
CA LEU A 76 -0.44 -1.21 5.62
C LEU A 76 -1.95 -1.39 5.41
N PRO A 77 -2.79 -1.09 6.42
CA PRO A 77 -4.23 -1.13 6.25
C PRO A 77 -4.68 -0.04 5.27
N VAL A 78 -5.62 -0.39 4.39
CA VAL A 78 -6.25 0.49 3.42
C VAL A 78 -7.65 0.84 3.91
N GLY A 79 -8.06 2.11 3.83
CA GLY A 79 -9.44 2.50 4.13
C GLY A 79 -9.81 2.61 5.61
N GLN A 80 -8.92 2.24 6.53
CA GLN A 80 -9.00 2.71 7.91
C GLN A 80 -8.29 4.06 7.99
N PRO A 81 -8.91 5.12 8.58
CA PRO A 81 -8.16 6.33 8.88
C PRO A 81 -6.92 5.89 9.61
N ALA A 82 -5.73 6.41 9.25
CA ALA A 82 -4.48 6.03 9.87
C ALA A 82 -4.64 6.08 11.39
N ILE A 83 -4.98 4.93 12.00
CA ILE A 83 -5.05 4.81 13.43
C ILE A 83 -3.59 4.90 13.75
N ARG A 84 -3.19 6.11 14.17
CA ARG A 84 -1.91 6.45 14.75
C ARG A 84 -1.47 5.21 15.50
N ARG A 85 -0.54 4.44 14.92
CA ARG A 85 0.00 3.25 15.57
C ARG A 85 0.77 3.79 16.76
N GLU A 86 0.07 4.05 17.85
CA GLU A 86 0.68 4.01 19.16
C GLU A 86 1.22 2.60 19.26
N ALA A 87 2.55 2.54 19.29
CA ALA A 87 3.31 1.35 19.57
C ALA A 87 2.82 0.76 20.90
N GLY A 88 1.84 -0.14 20.80
CA GLY A 88 1.28 -0.88 21.91
C GLY A 88 2.32 -1.81 22.51
N LYS A 89 3.03 -1.28 23.51
CA LYS A 89 3.65 -1.94 24.67
C LYS A 89 3.97 -3.43 24.50
N ARG A 90 5.28 -3.73 24.45
CA ARG A 90 5.84 -5.00 24.94
C ARG A 90 5.26 -5.28 26.32
N THR A 91 4.35 -6.25 26.41
CA THR A 91 3.90 -6.77 27.70
C THR A 91 5.07 -7.48 28.36
N ARG A 92 5.46 -7.02 29.55
CA ARG A 92 6.38 -7.74 30.41
C ARG A 92 5.62 -8.95 30.96
N LYS A 93 5.99 -10.16 30.57
CA LYS A 93 5.53 -11.38 31.26
C LYS A 93 6.53 -11.68 32.38
N GLY A 94 6.27 -11.12 33.55
CA GLY A 94 6.82 -11.64 34.80
C GLY A 94 5.92 -12.74 35.34
N GLY A 95 6.52 -13.71 36.02
CA GLY A 95 5.83 -14.58 36.98
C GLY A 95 5.89 -16.07 36.67
N LYS A 96 6.90 -16.75 37.23
CA LYS A 96 6.63 -17.72 38.29
C LYS A 96 7.83 -17.83 39.22
#